data_AF-A0A5K0VVL6-F1
#
_entry.id   AF-A0A5K0VVL6-F1
#
_cell.length_a   1.000
_cell.length_b   1.000
_cell.length_c   1.000
_cell.angle_alpha   90.00
_cell.angle_beta   90.00
_cell.angle_gamma   90.00
#
_symmetry.space_group_name_H-M   'P 1'
#
loop_
_entity.id
_entity.type
_entity.pdbx_description
1 polymer ?
#
loop_
_entity_poly.entity_id
_entity_poly.type
_entity_poly.pdbx_seq_one_letter_code
_entity_poly.pdbx_strand_id
1 'polypeptide(L)'
;YPDDKFDRIWSPDSAKNGTRISTNMALKPQLYPRFYPPFTVMRTAVNSSSPIPITFSGKPDDSYHWVFYFAEVLPPTARAIGI
;
A
#
# COMPACT_ATOMS: atom_id res chain seq x y z
N TYR A 1 -5.75 6.11 -16.67
CA TYR A 1 -4.40 5.70 -16.18
C TYR A 1 -4.07 4.35 -16.79
N PRO A 2 -3.01 4.19 -17.61
CA PRO A 2 -2.80 2.96 -18.38
C PRO A 2 -2.68 1.70 -17.52
N ASP A 3 -2.20 1.86 -16.28
CA ASP A 3 -2.02 0.76 -15.32
C ASP A 3 -3.20 0.60 -14.33
N ASP A 4 -4.22 1.48 -14.37
CA ASP A 4 -5.46 1.34 -13.58
C ASP A 4 -6.66 1.10 -14.51
N LYS A 5 -7.07 -0.17 -14.63
CA LYS A 5 -8.22 -0.56 -15.46
C LYS A 5 -9.53 0.13 -15.05
N PHE A 6 -9.61 0.62 -13.81
CA PHE A 6 -10.83 1.19 -13.25
C PHE A 6 -10.74 2.71 -13.03
N ASP A 7 -9.67 3.36 -13.53
CA ASP A 7 -9.44 4.81 -13.41
C ASP A 7 -9.65 5.35 -11.98
N ARG A 8 -9.28 4.57 -10.95
CA ARG A 8 -9.41 4.99 -9.55
C ARG A 8 -8.38 6.06 -9.23
N ILE A 9 -8.73 6.94 -8.30
CA ILE A 9 -7.82 7.96 -7.76
C ILE A 9 -7.09 7.37 -6.55
N TRP A 10 -5.76 7.45 -6.58
CA TRP A 10 -4.89 7.01 -5.50
C TRP A 10 -4.16 8.21 -4.90
N SER A 11 -4.46 8.52 -3.64
CA SER A 11 -3.85 9.64 -2.93
C SER A 11 -2.67 9.17 -2.08
N PRO A 12 -1.50 9.83 -2.16
CA PRO A 12 -0.33 9.44 -1.39
C PRO A 12 -0.49 9.79 0.10
N ASP A 13 0.16 9.01 0.96
CA ASP A 13 0.25 9.28 2.40
C ASP A 13 0.95 10.62 2.74
N SER A 14 1.75 11.17 1.81
CA SER A 14 2.49 12.43 1.97
C SER A 14 3.41 12.46 3.21
N ALA A 15 4.05 11.33 3.51
CA ALA A 15 4.98 11.14 4.63
C ALA A 15 4.38 11.41 6.03
N LYS A 16 3.05 11.29 6.18
CA LYS A 16 2.38 11.46 7.47
C LYS A 16 2.66 10.29 8.42
N ASN A 17 2.84 9.09 7.88
CA ASN A 17 2.93 7.86 8.65
C ASN A 17 4.32 7.22 8.66
N GLY A 18 5.34 7.90 8.14
CA GLY A 18 6.73 7.42 8.13
C GLY A 18 7.51 7.85 6.88
N THR A 19 8.59 7.13 6.60
CA THR A 19 9.47 7.43 5.47
C THR A 19 9.03 6.68 4.22
N ARG A 20 8.84 7.38 3.12
CA ARG A 20 8.53 6.75 1.82
C ARG A 20 9.73 5.95 1.33
N ILE A 21 9.49 4.69 0.98
CA ILE A 21 10.43 3.82 0.28
C ILE A 21 9.85 3.43 -1.08
N SER A 22 10.73 3.13 -2.05
CA SER A 22 10.32 2.75 -3.40
C SER A 22 11.30 1.80 -4.07
N THR A 23 10.80 1.02 -5.03
CA THR A 23 11.60 0.09 -5.83
C THR A 23 11.30 0.20 -7.32
N ASN A 24 12.30 -0.12 -8.14
CA ASN A 24 12.15 -0.29 -9.59
C ASN A 24 12.07 -1.76 -10.00
N MET A 25 12.03 -2.69 -9.03
CA MET A 25 11.94 -4.11 -9.32
C MET A 25 10.65 -4.46 -10.08
N ALA A 26 10.76 -5.47 -10.94
CA ALA A 26 9.61 -6.01 -11.63
C ALA A 26 8.64 -6.64 -10.62
N LEU A 27 7.37 -6.28 -10.73
CA LEU A 27 6.32 -6.87 -9.91
C LEU A 27 5.85 -8.16 -10.57
N LYS A 28 5.66 -9.21 -9.77
CA LYS A 28 4.99 -10.41 -10.27
C LYS A 28 3.48 -10.14 -10.40
N PRO A 29 2.85 -10.52 -11.51
CA PRO A 29 1.41 -10.35 -11.67
C PRO A 29 0.65 -11.17 -10.60
N GLN A 30 -0.38 -10.57 -10.00
CA GLN A 30 -1.25 -11.26 -9.04
C GLN A 30 -2.43 -11.97 -9.73
N LEU A 31 -2.92 -13.03 -9.09
CA LEU A 31 -3.96 -13.93 -9.61
C LEU A 31 -5.37 -13.28 -9.68
N TYR A 32 -5.58 -12.10 -9.05
CA TYR A 32 -6.90 -11.46 -8.93
C TYR A 32 -6.90 -10.02 -9.50
N PRO A 33 -7.18 -9.85 -10.80
CA PRO A 33 -7.04 -8.55 -11.48
C PRO A 33 -8.08 -7.51 -11.06
N ARG A 34 -9.22 -7.91 -10.47
CA ARG A 34 -10.34 -6.99 -10.16
C ARG A 34 -10.01 -5.98 -9.06
N PHE A 35 -9.11 -6.35 -8.14
CA PHE A 35 -8.69 -5.46 -7.05
C PHE A 35 -7.26 -4.97 -7.23
N TYR A 36 -6.60 -5.29 -8.33
CA TYR A 36 -5.18 -4.98 -8.49
C TYR A 36 -4.97 -3.47 -8.54
N PRO A 37 -4.13 -2.89 -7.67
CA PRO A 37 -3.83 -1.47 -7.71
C PRO A 37 -2.77 -1.20 -8.81
N PRO A 38 -2.58 0.06 -9.22
CA PRO A 38 -1.53 0.42 -10.17
C PRO A 38 -0.15 -0.02 -9.70
N PHE A 39 0.75 -0.35 -10.64
CA PHE A 39 2.12 -0.76 -10.29
C PHE A 39 2.86 0.29 -9.44
N THR A 40 2.61 1.58 -9.68
CA THR A 40 3.18 2.67 -8.88
C THR A 40 2.81 2.55 -7.40
N VAL A 41 1.60 2.11 -7.07
CA VAL A 41 1.17 1.88 -5.68
C VAL A 41 1.97 0.71 -5.09
N MET A 42 2.07 -0.40 -5.82
CA MET A 42 2.78 -1.61 -5.36
C MET A 42 4.31 -1.47 -5.30
N ARG A 43 4.88 -0.46 -5.97
CA ARG A 43 6.33 -0.15 -5.93
C ARG A 43 6.72 0.81 -4.82
N THR A 44 5.75 1.28 -4.05
CA THR A 44 5.99 2.24 -2.97
C THR A 44 5.40 1.75 -1.67
N ALA A 45 6.05 2.06 -0.56
CA ALA A 45 5.53 1.77 0.76
C ALA A 45 5.96 2.86 1.75
N VAL A 46 5.33 2.85 2.92
CA VAL A 46 5.78 3.63 4.08
C VAL A 46 6.56 2.68 4.97
N ASN A 47 7.80 3.05 5.30
CA ASN A 47 8.59 2.42 6.34
C ASN A 47 8.43 3.23 7.64
N SER A 48 8.00 2.56 8.70
CA SER A 48 7.80 3.17 10.01
C SER A 48 8.37 2.27 11.09
N SER A 49 9.10 2.86 12.04
CA SER A 49 9.56 2.18 13.26
C SER A 49 8.47 2.10 14.34
N SER A 50 7.34 2.80 14.13
CA SER A 50 6.21 2.87 15.05
C SER A 50 4.93 2.38 14.37
N PRO A 51 3.93 1.89 15.11
CA PRO A 51 2.64 1.52 14.55
C PRO A 51 1.99 2.67 13.77
N ILE A 52 1.40 2.37 12.61
CA ILE A 52 0.63 3.35 11.82
C ILE A 52 -0.83 3.30 12.28
N PRO A 53 -1.37 4.36 12.91
CA PRO A 53 -2.75 4.38 13.35
C PRO A 53 -3.69 4.50 12.15
N ILE A 54 -4.66 3.60 12.06
CA ILE A 54 -5.75 3.67 11.08
C ILE A 54 -6.99 4.17 11.81
N THR A 55 -7.40 5.41 11.53
CA THR A 55 -8.57 6.03 12.13
C THR A 55 -9.60 6.37 11.05
N PHE A 56 -10.87 6.28 11.41
CA PHE A 56 -11.98 6.56 10.53
C PHE A 56 -13.15 7.12 11.33
N SER A 57 -13.84 8.08 10.74
CA SER A 57 -15.04 8.69 11.30
C SER A 57 -16.26 8.11 10.57
N GLY A 58 -17.09 7.37 11.30
CA GLY A 58 -18.32 6.77 10.80
C GLY A 58 -19.51 7.01 11.70
N LYS A 59 -20.70 6.77 11.16
CA LYS A 59 -21.96 6.69 11.91
C LYS A 59 -22.17 5.27 12.44
N PRO A 60 -23.06 5.06 13.45
CA PRO A 60 -23.29 3.74 14.03
C PRO A 60 -23.70 2.65 13.04
N ASP A 61 -24.36 3.04 11.95
CA ASP A 61 -24.87 2.10 10.93
C ASP A 61 -23.92 1.92 9.74
N ASP A 62 -22.75 2.57 9.74
CA ASP A 62 -21.79 2.46 8.64
C ASP A 62 -21.05 1.12 8.69
N SER A 63 -20.89 0.49 7.52
CA SER A 63 -20.08 -0.72 7.34
C SER A 63 -18.89 -0.44 6.43
N TYR A 64 -17.70 -0.87 6.84
CA TYR A 64 -16.46 -0.62 6.12
C TYR A 64 -15.79 -1.92 5.66
N HIS A 65 -15.30 -1.92 4.42
CA HIS A 65 -14.46 -2.98 3.89
C HIS A 65 -13.04 -2.44 3.68
N TRP A 66 -12.08 -3.04 4.37
CA TRP A 66 -10.67 -2.68 4.27
C TRP A 66 -9.96 -3.60 3.30
N VAL A 67 -9.22 -3.02 2.37
CA VAL A 67 -8.35 -3.76 1.45
C VAL A 67 -6.95 -3.21 1.58
N PHE A 68 -6.05 -4.03 2.10
CA PHE A 68 -4.64 -3.71 2.24
C PHE A 68 -3.84 -4.37 1.13
N TYR A 69 -2.97 -3.60 0.49
CA TYR A 69 -2.07 -4.08 -0.55
C TYR A 69 -0.65 -4.14 -0.01
N PHE A 70 -0.01 -5.29 -0.16
CA PHE A 70 1.36 -5.51 0.33
C PHE A 70 2.26 -5.94 -0.82
N ALA A 71 3.45 -5.36 -0.85
CA ALA A 71 4.55 -5.78 -1.69
C ALA A 71 5.85 -5.66 -0.88
N GLU A 72 6.79 -6.56 -1.13
CA GLU A 72 8.13 -6.40 -0.63
C GLU A 72 8.87 -5.37 -1.51
N VAL A 73 9.17 -4.21 -0.94
CA VAL A 73 9.78 -3.07 -1.66
C VAL A 73 11.30 -3.03 -1.43
N LEU A 74 11.79 -3.63 -0.35
CA LEU A 74 13.22 -3.69 -0.04
C LEU A 74 13.76 -5.12 -0.21
N PRO A 75 15.06 -5.29 -0.50
CA PRO A 75 15.67 -6.61 -0.50
C PRO A 75 15.50 -7.31 0.87
N PRO A 76 15.43 -8.66 0.90
CA PRO A 76 15.24 -9.43 2.14
C PRO A 76 16.29 -9.14 3.23
N THR A 77 17.48 -8.68 2.85
CA THR A 77 18.58 -8.34 3.75
C THR A 77 18.40 -7.01 4.49
N ALA A 78 17.36 -6.23 4.18
CA ALA A 78 17.13 -4.92 4.77
C ALA A 78 16.14 -4.90 5.95
N ARG A 79 15.53 -6.04 6.31
CA ARG A 79 14.51 -6.10 7.37
C ARG A 79 15.02 -6.82 8.62
N ALA A 80 15.13 -6.10 9.73
CA ALA A 80 15.05 -6.66 11.07
C ALA A 80 13.60 -6.48 11.55
N ILE A 81 12.78 -7.53 11.47
CA ILE A 81 11.45 -7.54 12.09
C ILE A 81 11.64 -8.16 13.48
N GLY A 82 11.60 -7.33 14.52
CA GLY A 82 11.42 -7.79 15.89
C GLY A 82 9.94 -8.13 16.10
N ILE A 83 9.67 -9.37 16.53
CA ILE A 83 8.35 -9.81 17.02
C ILE A 83 8.36 -9.64 18.54
#